data_AF-Q2GAQ5-F1
#
_entry.id   AF-Q2GAQ5-F1
#
_cell.length_a   1.000
_cell.length_b   1.000
_cell.length_c   1.000
_cell.angle_alpha   90.00
_cell.angle_beta   90.00
_cell.angle_gamma   90.00
#
_symmetry.space_group_name_H-M   'P 1'
#
loop_
_entity.id
_entity.type
_entity.pdbx_description
1 polymer ?
#
loop_
_entity_poly.entity_id
_entity_poly.type
_entity_poly.pdbx_seq_one_letter_code
_entity_poly.pdbx_strand_id
1 'polypeptide(L)'
;MTADDILAALIKRAGDDIFATELSMSGRDRRCDFWTISANGSAGFHAIAYEIKVSRQDFMRDHAVKQREARLYSDRFFYVTPAALVRKDEVPDWAGLIELDGDKLRTIVPAPIRDKDAPSWQFVVSLIRNSGQLHRDQDTLKKRMLNAERQVRDATKLLREAGLEPWKFGIFG
;
A
#
# COMPACT_ATOMS: atom_id res chain seq x y z
N MET A 1 13.71 -10.50 -3.42
CA MET A 1 12.45 -9.75 -3.59
C MET A 1 11.30 -10.66 -3.23
N THR A 2 10.57 -10.31 -2.18
CA THR A 2 9.38 -11.00 -1.69
C THR A 2 8.13 -10.18 -2.02
N ALA A 3 6.94 -10.74 -1.74
CA ALA A 3 5.70 -9.99 -1.85
C ALA A 3 5.67 -8.82 -0.84
N ASP A 4 6.21 -9.03 0.36
CA ASP A 4 6.28 -8.02 1.41
C ASP A 4 7.19 -6.84 1.02
N ASP A 5 8.30 -7.11 0.32
CA ASP A 5 9.19 -6.05 -0.20
C ASP A 5 8.42 -5.13 -1.16
N ILE A 6 7.61 -5.73 -2.06
CA ILE A 6 6.77 -5.01 -3.02
C ILE A 6 5.66 -4.25 -2.29
N LEU A 7 5.00 -4.88 -1.33
CA LEU A 7 3.94 -4.26 -0.54
C LEU A 7 4.46 -3.05 0.23
N ALA A 8 5.62 -3.14 0.87
CA ALA A 8 6.26 -2.03 1.56
C ALA A 8 6.56 -0.85 0.61
N ALA A 9 7.04 -1.16 -0.60
CA ALA A 9 7.28 -0.14 -1.63
C ALA A 9 5.97 0.52 -2.11
N LEU A 10 4.88 -0.25 -2.24
CA LEU A 10 3.56 0.25 -2.62
C LEU A 10 2.94 1.15 -1.54
N ILE A 11 3.07 0.77 -0.26
CA ILE A 11 2.65 1.62 0.87
C ILE A 11 3.38 2.96 0.85
N LYS A 12 4.70 2.94 0.62
CA LYS A 12 5.49 4.19 0.48
C LYS A 12 5.03 5.01 -0.72
N ARG A 13 4.67 4.36 -1.84
CA ARG A 13 4.19 5.03 -3.06
C ARG A 13 2.80 5.65 -2.89
N ALA A 14 1.92 5.04 -2.10
CA ALA A 14 0.56 5.53 -1.89
C ALA A 14 0.56 6.96 -1.31
N GLY A 15 1.56 7.31 -0.49
CA GLY A 15 1.67 8.66 0.07
C GLY A 15 0.43 9.02 0.89
N ASP A 16 -0.29 10.05 0.45
CA ASP A 16 -1.52 10.53 1.10
C ASP A 16 -2.81 9.86 0.59
N ASP A 17 -2.71 8.98 -0.42
CA ASP A 17 -3.86 8.22 -0.91
C ASP A 17 -4.37 7.26 0.17
N ILE A 18 -5.69 7.05 0.19
CA ILE A 18 -6.28 6.00 1.01
C ILE A 18 -5.89 4.67 0.39
N PHE A 19 -5.34 3.75 1.18
CA PHE A 19 -4.98 2.42 0.71
C PHE A 19 -5.55 1.31 1.58
N ALA A 20 -5.61 0.11 0.99
CA ALA A 20 -5.96 -1.12 1.65
C ALA A 20 -5.08 -2.27 1.14
N THR A 21 -4.81 -3.23 2.01
CA THR A 21 -4.06 -4.46 1.70
C THR A 21 -4.99 -5.66 1.79
N GLU A 22 -4.83 -6.68 0.95
CA GLU A 22 -5.66 -7.91 1.00
C GLU A 22 -7.18 -7.61 0.94
N LEU A 23 -7.57 -6.64 0.12
CA LEU A 23 -8.92 -6.08 0.10
C LEU A 23 -9.91 -7.01 -0.60
N SER A 24 -10.93 -7.48 0.14
CA SER A 24 -12.02 -8.27 -0.44
C SER A 24 -12.95 -7.37 -1.26
N MET A 25 -13.16 -7.72 -2.53
CA MET A 25 -13.93 -6.89 -3.48
C MET A 25 -15.43 -7.22 -3.52
N SER A 26 -15.78 -8.51 -3.47
CA SER A 26 -17.18 -8.99 -3.60
C SER A 26 -17.57 -10.07 -2.58
N GLY A 27 -16.64 -10.59 -1.78
CA GLY A 27 -16.86 -11.73 -0.89
C GLY A 27 -15.56 -12.47 -0.50
N ARG A 28 -15.71 -13.57 0.23
CA ARG A 28 -14.65 -14.20 1.05
C ARG A 28 -13.41 -14.69 0.27
N ASP A 29 -13.54 -15.01 -1.02
CA ASP A 29 -12.51 -15.76 -1.76
C ASP A 29 -11.68 -14.94 -2.75
N ARG A 30 -12.02 -13.68 -3.00
CA ARG A 30 -11.28 -12.84 -3.96
C ARG A 30 -10.81 -11.55 -3.30
N ARG A 31 -9.49 -11.44 -3.21
CA ARG A 31 -8.78 -10.33 -2.58
C ARG A 31 -7.88 -9.68 -3.62
N CYS A 32 -7.78 -8.36 -3.52
CA CYS A 32 -6.78 -7.59 -4.22
C CYS A 32 -5.62 -7.35 -3.25
N ASP A 33 -4.39 -7.66 -3.68
CA ASP A 33 -3.21 -7.59 -2.83
C ASP A 33 -3.02 -6.17 -2.27
N PHE A 34 -3.16 -5.16 -3.12
CA PHE A 34 -3.09 -3.75 -2.72
C PHE A 34 -4.01 -2.88 -3.56
N TRP A 35 -4.71 -1.94 -2.92
CA TRP A 35 -5.64 -1.05 -3.59
C TRP A 35 -5.51 0.37 -3.04
N THR A 36 -5.59 1.38 -3.91
CA THR A 36 -5.54 2.80 -3.50
C THR A 36 -6.69 3.61 -4.09
N ILE A 37 -7.04 4.72 -3.45
CA ILE A 37 -7.92 5.76 -3.99
C ILE A 37 -7.46 7.15 -3.57
N SER A 38 -7.40 8.07 -4.52
CA SER A 38 -7.06 9.46 -4.24
C SER A 38 -8.22 10.18 -3.55
N ALA A 39 -7.94 10.93 -2.48
CA ALA A 39 -8.94 11.77 -1.80
C ALA A 39 -9.30 13.05 -2.58
N ASN A 40 -8.67 13.30 -3.73
CA ASN A 40 -8.91 14.49 -4.53
C ASN A 40 -10.18 14.33 -5.40
N GLY A 41 -11.30 14.87 -4.91
CA GLY A 41 -12.58 14.82 -5.64
C GLY A 41 -12.59 15.58 -6.96
N SER A 42 -11.79 16.64 -7.10
CA SER A 42 -11.69 17.38 -8.37
C SER A 42 -10.99 16.59 -9.48
N ALA A 43 -10.21 15.56 -9.11
CA ALA A 43 -9.55 14.64 -10.02
C ALA A 43 -10.33 13.32 -10.21
N GLY A 44 -11.58 13.21 -9.75
CA GLY A 44 -12.43 12.04 -10.02
C GLY A 44 -12.16 10.80 -9.14
N PHE A 45 -11.51 10.98 -7.98
CA PHE A 45 -11.23 9.92 -7.00
C PHE A 45 -10.58 8.70 -7.66
N HIS A 46 -9.42 8.89 -8.28
CA HIS A 46 -8.76 7.82 -9.02
C HIS A 46 -8.41 6.64 -8.11
N ALA A 47 -8.92 5.47 -8.47
CA ALA A 47 -8.74 4.21 -7.77
C ALA A 47 -7.87 3.26 -8.59
N ILE A 48 -6.93 2.59 -7.94
CA ILE A 48 -5.96 1.72 -8.60
C ILE A 48 -5.88 0.39 -7.85
N ALA A 49 -6.04 -0.71 -8.58
CA ALA A 49 -5.77 -2.05 -8.09
C ALA A 49 -4.35 -2.49 -8.47
N TYR A 50 -3.68 -3.16 -7.55
CA TYR A 50 -2.35 -3.71 -7.72
C TYR A 50 -2.36 -5.19 -7.34
N GLU A 51 -1.92 -6.03 -8.26
CA GLU A 51 -1.77 -7.46 -8.08
C GLU A 51 -0.27 -7.80 -8.07
N ILE A 52 0.22 -8.33 -6.95
CA ILE A 52 1.63 -8.63 -6.73
C ILE A 52 1.93 -10.03 -7.27
N LYS A 53 2.93 -10.14 -8.15
CA LYS A 53 3.42 -11.44 -8.67
C LYS A 53 4.92 -11.56 -8.46
N VAL A 54 5.31 -12.50 -7.60
CA VAL A 54 6.74 -12.79 -7.29
C VAL A 54 7.30 -13.98 -8.03
N SER A 55 6.48 -14.71 -8.80
CA SER A 55 6.92 -15.81 -9.65
C SER A 55 6.24 -15.79 -11.02
N ARG A 56 6.96 -16.27 -12.04
CA ARG A 56 6.43 -16.47 -13.39
C ARG A 56 5.17 -17.33 -13.38
N GLN A 57 5.19 -18.41 -12.61
CA GLN A 57 4.10 -19.37 -12.57
C GLN A 57 2.82 -18.77 -11.97
N ASP A 58 2.97 -17.91 -10.97
CA ASP A 58 1.86 -17.19 -10.37
C ASP A 58 1.20 -16.23 -11.37
N PHE A 59 2.00 -15.44 -12.09
CA PHE A 59 1.52 -14.58 -13.17
C PHE A 59 0.76 -15.38 -14.26
N MET A 60 1.33 -16.50 -14.72
CA MET A 60 0.73 -17.32 -15.80
C MET A 60 -0.58 -18.00 -15.40
N ARG A 61 -0.86 -18.16 -14.10
CA ARG A 61 -2.13 -18.73 -13.60
C ARG A 61 -3.24 -17.69 -13.52
N ASP A 62 -2.91 -16.42 -13.71
CA ASP A 62 -3.85 -15.33 -13.63
C ASP A 62 -4.59 -15.10 -14.95
N HIS A 63 -5.81 -14.59 -14.88
CA HIS A 63 -6.65 -14.37 -16.05
C HIS A 63 -7.73 -13.34 -15.81
N ALA A 64 -8.23 -12.72 -16.89
CA ALA A 64 -9.17 -11.60 -16.83
C ALA A 64 -10.43 -11.86 -15.96
N VAL A 65 -10.92 -13.10 -15.92
CA VAL A 65 -12.09 -13.46 -15.08
C VAL A 65 -11.77 -13.37 -13.59
N LYS A 66 -10.54 -13.70 -13.16
CA LYS A 66 -10.11 -13.54 -11.77
C LYS A 66 -10.02 -12.06 -11.41
N GLN A 67 -9.41 -11.28 -12.29
CA GLN A 67 -9.13 -9.86 -12.04
C GLN A 67 -10.30 -8.92 -12.34
N ARG A 68 -11.46 -9.45 -12.77
CA ARG A 68 -12.65 -8.66 -13.08
C ARG A 68 -13.10 -7.79 -11.91
N GLU A 69 -13.04 -8.31 -10.69
CA GLU A 69 -13.57 -7.61 -9.52
C GLU A 69 -12.64 -6.48 -9.05
N ALA A 70 -11.34 -6.72 -9.03
CA ALA A 70 -10.35 -5.68 -8.74
C ALA A 70 -10.44 -4.52 -9.74
N ARG A 71 -10.76 -4.83 -11.00
CA ARG A 71 -11.01 -3.84 -12.07
C ARG A 71 -12.37 -3.15 -11.97
N LEU A 72 -13.36 -3.76 -11.33
CA LEU A 72 -14.72 -3.22 -11.25
C LEU A 72 -14.74 -1.89 -10.49
N TYR A 73 -13.94 -1.80 -9.43
CA TYR A 73 -13.86 -0.65 -8.53
C TYR A 73 -12.58 0.18 -8.70
N SER A 74 -11.88 0.02 -9.83
CA SER A 74 -10.60 0.69 -10.09
C SER A 74 -10.53 1.24 -11.51
N ASP A 75 -10.05 2.47 -11.67
CA ASP A 75 -9.86 3.09 -12.97
C ASP A 75 -8.63 2.50 -13.69
N ARG A 76 -7.70 1.92 -12.93
CA ARG A 76 -6.49 1.27 -13.43
C ARG A 76 -6.20 -0.02 -12.68
N PHE A 77 -5.53 -0.93 -13.37
CA PHE A 77 -5.04 -2.18 -12.80
C PHE A 77 -3.58 -2.38 -13.17
N PHE A 78 -2.73 -2.71 -12.21
CA PHE A 78 -1.32 -3.02 -12.42
C PHE A 78 -0.96 -4.40 -11.89
N TYR A 79 -0.20 -5.15 -12.67
CA TYR A 79 0.68 -6.17 -12.10
C TYR A 79 1.92 -5.49 -11.51
N VAL A 80 2.33 -5.92 -10.32
CA VAL A 80 3.53 -5.42 -9.66
C VAL A 80 4.48 -6.58 -9.40
N THR A 81 5.67 -6.53 -9.99
CA THR A 81 6.59 -7.67 -9.99
C THR A 81 8.01 -7.24 -9.65
N PRO A 82 8.90 -8.17 -9.27
CA PRO A 82 10.34 -7.93 -9.35
C PRO A 82 10.73 -7.56 -10.80
N ALA A 83 11.80 -6.78 -10.94
CA ALA A 83 12.34 -6.38 -12.23
C ALA A 83 12.59 -7.58 -13.16
N ALA A 84 12.22 -7.43 -14.43
CA ALA A 84 12.37 -8.41 -15.50
C ALA A 84 11.62 -9.75 -15.31
N LEU A 85 10.68 -9.85 -14.37
CA LEU A 85 9.88 -11.07 -14.17
C LEU A 85 8.84 -11.28 -15.27
N VAL A 86 8.12 -10.23 -15.67
CA VAL A 86 7.09 -10.27 -16.72
C VAL A 86 7.58 -9.46 -17.91
N ARG A 87 7.51 -10.03 -19.12
CA ARG A 87 7.84 -9.26 -20.32
C ARG A 87 6.66 -8.38 -20.72
N LYS A 88 6.96 -7.23 -21.33
CA LYS A 88 5.95 -6.23 -21.69
C LYS A 88 4.86 -6.77 -22.63
N ASP A 89 5.23 -7.68 -23.53
CA ASP A 89 4.35 -8.36 -24.49
C ASP A 89 3.40 -9.38 -23.84
N GLU A 90 3.67 -9.79 -22.60
CA GLU A 90 2.82 -10.71 -21.84
C GLU A 90 1.76 -9.96 -21.01
N VAL A 91 1.91 -8.64 -20.85
CA VAL A 91 0.98 -7.81 -20.09
C VAL A 91 -0.31 -7.67 -20.89
N PRO A 92 -1.48 -8.04 -20.33
CA PRO A 92 -2.75 -7.83 -21.02
C PRO A 92 -2.99 -6.36 -21.36
N ASP A 93 -3.68 -6.10 -22.47
CA ASP A 93 -3.99 -4.75 -22.96
C ASP A 93 -4.75 -3.87 -21.95
N TRP A 94 -5.48 -4.49 -21.03
CA TRP A 94 -6.25 -3.86 -19.97
C TRP A 94 -5.45 -3.59 -18.68
N ALA A 95 -4.20 -4.06 -18.59
CA ALA A 95 -3.35 -3.96 -17.41
C ALA A 95 -2.11 -3.11 -17.69
N GLY A 96 -1.56 -2.52 -16.63
CA GLY A 96 -0.20 -2.01 -16.62
C GLY A 96 0.76 -2.97 -15.92
N LEU A 97 2.05 -2.63 -15.99
CA LEU A 97 3.13 -3.33 -15.30
C LEU A 97 3.99 -2.32 -14.54
N ILE A 98 4.19 -2.58 -13.26
CA ILE A 98 5.14 -1.88 -12.41
C ILE A 98 6.19 -2.91 -11.96
N GLU A 99 7.45 -2.54 -12.10
CA GLU A 99 8.56 -3.35 -11.60
C GLU A 99 9.18 -2.69 -10.37
N LEU A 100 9.46 -3.50 -9.34
CA LEU A 100 10.36 -3.12 -8.27
C LEU A 100 11.79 -3.50 -8.67
N ASP A 101 12.63 -2.48 -8.82
CA ASP A 101 14.06 -2.60 -9.10
C ASP A 101 14.84 -2.00 -7.92
N GLY A 102 15.44 -2.88 -7.10
CA GLY A 102 15.95 -2.50 -5.78
C GLY A 102 14.83 -1.97 -4.89
N ASP A 103 14.88 -0.67 -4.58
CA ASP A 103 13.90 0.06 -3.75
C ASP A 103 12.96 0.97 -4.55
N LYS A 104 13.06 0.96 -5.89
CA LYS A 104 12.33 1.88 -6.76
C LYS A 104 11.26 1.15 -7.59
N LEU A 105 10.02 1.61 -7.46
CA LEU A 105 8.92 1.21 -8.33
C LEU A 105 8.97 1.99 -9.65
N ARG A 106 9.05 1.27 -10.77
CA ARG A 106 9.09 1.83 -12.12
C ARG A 106 7.91 1.32 -12.93
N THR A 107 7.13 2.23 -13.51
CA THR A 107 6.08 1.86 -14.45
C THR A 107 6.71 1.48 -15.80
N ILE A 108 6.54 0.23 -16.20
CA ILE A 108 7.10 -0.34 -17.43
C ILE A 108 6.08 -0.34 -18.56
N VAL A 109 4.83 -0.64 -18.23
CA VAL A 109 3.67 -0.55 -19.11
C VAL A 109 2.62 0.30 -18.41
N PRO A 110 2.15 1.42 -19.00
CA PRO A 110 1.07 2.19 -18.41
C PRO A 110 -0.24 1.41 -18.48
N ALA A 111 -1.00 1.37 -17.38
CA ALA A 111 -2.35 0.80 -17.42
C ALA A 111 -3.30 1.76 -18.16
N PRO A 112 -4.18 1.28 -19.05
CA PRO A 112 -5.24 2.12 -19.61
C PRO A 112 -6.19 2.60 -18.51
N ILE A 113 -6.77 3.79 -18.70
CA ILE A 113 -7.84 4.31 -17.83
C ILE A 113 -9.15 3.63 -18.26
N ARG A 114 -9.94 3.23 -17.28
CA ARG A 114 -11.28 2.64 -17.46
C ARG A 114 -12.26 3.31 -16.52
N ASP A 115 -13.54 3.29 -16.89
CA ASP A 115 -14.59 3.65 -15.96
C ASP A 115 -14.68 2.59 -14.85
N LYS A 116 -14.84 3.05 -13.61
CA LYS A 116 -15.14 2.22 -12.44
C LYS A 116 -16.62 2.29 -12.11
N ASP A 117 -17.16 1.18 -11.65
CA ASP A 117 -18.55 1.10 -11.19
C ASP A 117 -18.72 1.71 -9.81
N ALA A 118 -19.96 2.06 -9.47
CA ALA A 118 -20.32 2.45 -8.12
C ALA A 118 -19.96 1.34 -7.11
N PRO A 119 -19.41 1.68 -5.94
CA PRO A 119 -18.99 0.69 -4.96
C PRO A 119 -20.19 -0.09 -4.42
N SER A 120 -20.06 -1.41 -4.28
CA SER A 120 -21.03 -2.21 -3.54
C SER A 120 -20.91 -1.95 -2.03
N TRP A 121 -21.98 -2.20 -1.28
CA TRP A 121 -21.92 -2.13 0.19
C TRP A 121 -20.91 -3.13 0.77
N GLN A 122 -20.74 -4.30 0.15
CA GLN A 122 -19.72 -5.27 0.53
C GLN A 122 -18.31 -4.67 0.41
N PHE A 123 -18.02 -4.00 -0.71
CA PHE A 123 -16.75 -3.33 -0.92
C PHE A 123 -16.52 -2.21 0.10
N VAL A 124 -17.53 -1.37 0.35
CA VAL A 124 -17.45 -0.30 1.36
C VAL A 124 -17.16 -0.87 2.76
N VAL A 125 -17.87 -1.93 3.18
CA VAL A 125 -17.65 -2.58 4.48
C VAL A 125 -16.25 -3.18 4.56
N SER A 126 -15.78 -3.82 3.48
CA SER A 126 -14.44 -4.39 3.39
C SER A 126 -13.37 -3.31 3.56
N LEU A 127 -13.53 -2.18 2.87
CA LEU A 127 -12.64 -1.03 2.96
C LEU A 127 -12.59 -0.43 4.37
N ILE A 128 -13.76 -0.22 5.01
CA ILE A 128 -13.84 0.31 6.38
C ILE A 128 -13.22 -0.65 7.40
N ARG A 129 -13.41 -1.96 7.23
CA ARG A 129 -12.77 -2.96 8.10
C ARG A 129 -11.26 -2.97 7.96
N ASN A 130 -10.77 -2.84 6.73
CA ASN A 130 -9.33 -2.78 6.43
C ASN A 130 -8.71 -1.50 7.02
N SER A 131 -9.35 -0.35 6.80
CA SER A 131 -8.90 0.93 7.33
C SER A 131 -8.95 0.99 8.86
N GLY A 132 -9.92 0.32 9.50
CA GLY A 132 -10.00 0.19 10.96
C GLY A 132 -8.92 -0.70 11.59
N GLN A 133 -8.24 -1.55 10.81
CA GLN A 133 -7.04 -2.28 11.26
C GLN A 133 -5.80 -1.37 11.14
N LEU A 134 -5.63 -0.69 10.00
CA LEU A 134 -4.56 0.29 9.77
C LEU A 134 -4.57 1.46 10.77
N HIS A 135 -5.74 2.03 11.07
CA HIS A 135 -5.87 3.12 12.06
C HIS A 135 -5.51 2.66 13.48
N ARG A 136 -5.86 1.44 13.86
CA ARG A 136 -5.49 0.90 15.18
C ARG A 136 -3.97 0.75 15.32
N ASP A 137 -3.29 0.36 14.26
CA ASP A 137 -1.83 0.25 14.25
C ASP A 137 -1.17 1.63 14.26
N GLN A 138 -1.66 2.57 13.46
CA GLN A 138 -1.17 3.96 13.47
C GLN A 138 -1.41 4.66 14.81
N ASP A 139 -2.58 4.49 15.42
CA ASP A 139 -2.88 5.06 16.74
C ASP A 139 -2.02 4.44 17.83
N THR A 140 -1.78 3.13 17.74
CA THR A 140 -0.88 2.43 18.67
C THR A 140 0.56 2.91 18.51
N LEU A 141 1.04 3.11 17.28
CA LEU A 141 2.36 3.66 16.99
C LEU A 141 2.49 5.11 17.46
N LYS A 142 1.51 5.99 17.18
CA LYS A 142 1.49 7.36 17.68
C LYS A 142 1.52 7.42 19.21
N LYS A 143 0.73 6.57 19.88
CA LYS A 143 0.75 6.47 21.36
C LYS A 143 2.12 6.01 21.88
N ARG A 144 2.75 5.03 21.22
CA ARG A 144 4.12 4.59 21.58
C ARG A 144 5.15 5.69 21.36
N MET A 145 5.08 6.42 20.24
CA MET A 145 5.96 7.56 19.97
C MET A 145 5.79 8.67 21.02
N LEU A 146 4.56 9.08 21.32
CA LEU A 146 4.29 10.09 22.35
C LEU A 146 4.82 9.69 23.74
N ASN A 147 4.71 8.41 24.08
CA ASN A 147 5.27 7.88 25.34
C ASN A 147 6.80 7.86 25.32
N ALA A 148 7.42 7.45 24.21
CA ALA A 148 8.88 7.45 24.06
C ALA A 148 9.43 8.88 24.15
N GLU A 149 8.82 9.84 23.46
CA GLU A 149 9.19 11.27 23.56
C GLU A 149 9.03 11.80 24.98
N ARG A 150 7.97 11.41 25.69
CA ARG A 150 7.79 11.80 27.11
C ARG A 150 8.92 11.25 27.97
N GLN A 151 9.26 9.97 27.82
CA GLN A 151 10.38 9.36 28.54
C GLN A 151 11.71 10.05 28.25
N VAL A 152 11.96 10.39 26.98
CA VAL A 152 13.18 11.14 26.59
C VAL A 152 13.19 12.53 27.22
N ARG A 153 12.06 13.25 27.24
CA ARG A 153 11.95 14.55 27.92
C ARG A 153 12.19 14.45 29.42
N ASP A 154 11.58 13.48 30.09
CA ASP A 154 11.73 13.27 31.53
C ASP A 154 13.17 12.89 31.89
N ALA A 155 13.80 12.00 31.11
CA ALA A 155 15.20 11.64 31.28
C ALA A 155 16.14 12.84 31.05
N THR A 156 15.87 13.65 30.03
CA THR A 156 16.63 14.89 29.75
C THR A 156 16.56 15.85 30.94
N LYS A 157 15.37 16.00 31.54
CA LYS A 157 15.16 16.86 32.72
C LYS A 157 15.97 16.35 33.92
N LEU A 158 15.88 15.06 34.23
CA LEU A 158 16.61 14.43 35.33
C LEU A 158 18.13 14.54 35.17
N LEU A 159 18.64 14.32 33.95
CA LEU A 159 20.07 14.46 33.67
C LEU A 159 20.54 15.91 33.92
N ARG A 160 19.78 16.90 33.44
CA ARG A 160 20.10 18.32 33.67
C ARG A 160 20.04 18.69 35.16
N GLU A 161 19.05 18.20 35.90
CA GLU A 161 18.94 18.39 37.36
C GLU A 161 20.12 17.77 38.13
N ALA A 162 20.65 16.66 37.63
CA ALA A 162 21.87 16.03 38.15
C ALA A 162 23.18 16.71 37.69
N GLY A 163 23.11 17.81 36.95
CA GLY A 163 24.27 18.52 36.40
C GLY A 163 24.97 17.76 35.26
N LEU A 164 24.30 16.79 34.64
CA LEU A 164 24.80 15.98 33.54
C LEU A 164 24.28 16.51 32.20
N GLU A 165 25.15 16.40 31.20
CA GLU A 165 24.87 16.81 29.83
C GLU A 165 24.20 15.66 29.02
N PRO A 166 22.94 15.79 28.58
CA PRO A 166 22.17 14.71 27.95
C PRO A 166 22.80 14.10 26.70
N TRP A 167 23.50 14.89 25.89
CA TRP A 167 24.15 14.45 24.66
C TRP A 167 25.26 13.41 24.91
N LYS A 168 25.85 13.38 26.11
CA LYS A 168 26.83 12.35 26.52
C LYS A 168 26.20 10.96 26.63
N PHE A 169 24.87 10.88 26.69
CA PHE A 169 24.09 9.65 26.79
C PHE A 169 23.32 9.34 25.50
N GLY A 170 23.68 10.00 24.39
CA GLY A 170 22.99 9.82 23.10
C GLY A 170 21.57 10.41 23.06
N ILE A 171 21.21 11.24 24.04
CA ILE A 171 19.95 11.98 24.02
C ILE A 171 20.22 13.34 23.39
N PHE A 172 19.84 13.45 22.13
CA PHE A 172 19.91 14.68 21.37
C PHE A 172 18.53 15.33 21.45
N GLY A 173 18.40 16.31 22.35
CA GLY A 173 17.22 17.16 22.53
C GLY A 173 17.55 18.59 22.15
#